data_AF-T1CMQ9-F1
#
_entry.id   AF-T1CMQ9-F1
#
_cell.length_a   1.000
_cell.length_b   1.000
_cell.length_c   1.000
_cell.angle_alpha   90.00
_cell.angle_beta   90.00
_cell.angle_gamma   90.00
#
_symmetry.space_group_name_H-M   'P 1'
#
loop_
_entity.id
_entity.type
_entity.pdbx_description
1 polymer ?
#
loop_
_entity_poly.entity_id
_entity_poly.type
_entity_poly.pdbx_seq_one_letter_code
_entity_poly.pdbx_strand_id
1 'polypeptide(L)'
;MGNDTPLAALSERPRLLYDYFKQLFAQVTNPPIDCIREELITASEVWLGSEGNLLRPQPADCRRLELKGPILTNEEFAQVRRLALPGLKVGSLSILFRATRGEKGLIKSMEELCLAARRMIEDEEVNILVLSDRGVSREFAAVPALLAVSGLHHYL
;
A
#
# COMPACT_ATOMS: atom_id res chain seq x y z
N MET A 1 -11.71 -29.47 9.98
CA MET A 1 -10.89 -29.29 11.20
C MET A 1 -10.54 -27.82 11.30
N GLY A 2 -10.41 -27.28 12.52
CA GLY A 2 -10.02 -25.89 12.74
C GLY A 2 -8.55 -25.64 12.42
N ASN A 3 -8.10 -24.42 12.69
CA ASN A 3 -6.67 -24.09 12.66
C ASN A 3 -6.06 -24.37 14.04
N ASP A 4 -5.30 -25.46 14.15
CA ASP A 4 -4.65 -25.89 15.39
C ASP A 4 -3.24 -25.30 15.57
N THR A 5 -2.83 -24.34 14.73
CA THR A 5 -1.54 -23.67 14.89
C THR A 5 -1.59 -22.61 15.99
N PRO A 6 -0.49 -22.38 16.74
CA PRO A 6 -0.43 -21.31 17.72
C PRO A 6 -0.74 -19.95 17.09
N LEU A 7 -1.36 -19.06 17.88
CA LEU A 7 -1.47 -17.65 17.52
C LEU A 7 -0.09 -17.08 17.17
N ALA A 8 -0.04 -16.15 16.23
CA ALA A 8 1.23 -15.62 15.72
C ALA A 8 2.15 -15.10 16.85
N ALA A 9 1.55 -14.41 17.84
CA ALA A 9 2.25 -13.90 19.02
C ALA A 9 2.79 -14.98 19.97
N LEU A 10 2.28 -16.21 19.89
CA LEU A 10 2.70 -17.36 20.70
C LEU A 10 3.59 -18.34 19.90
N SER A 11 3.86 -18.05 18.63
CA SER A 11 4.60 -18.95 17.77
C SER A 11 6.10 -18.82 18.03
N GLU A 12 6.79 -19.95 18.23
CA GLU A 12 8.25 -19.98 18.31
C GLU A 12 8.94 -19.88 16.94
N ARG A 13 8.17 -19.81 15.86
CA ARG A 13 8.64 -19.68 14.47
C ARG A 13 8.41 -18.26 13.96
N PRO A 14 9.26 -17.75 13.05
CA PRO A 14 9.03 -16.45 12.45
C PRO A 14 7.69 -16.44 11.71
N ARG A 15 6.85 -15.44 12.01
CA ARG A 15 5.55 -15.21 11.39
C ARG A 15 5.56 -13.89 10.64
N LEU A 16 4.80 -13.82 9.55
CA LEU A 16 4.65 -12.58 8.81
C LEU A 16 3.74 -11.63 9.59
N LEU A 17 3.91 -10.32 9.37
CA LEU A 17 3.08 -9.32 10.03
C LEU A 17 1.59 -9.52 9.74
N TYR A 18 1.24 -10.02 8.55
CA TYR A 18 -0.13 -10.34 8.16
C TYR A 18 -0.81 -11.34 9.10
N ASP A 19 -0.07 -12.28 9.72
CA ASP A 19 -0.65 -13.31 10.58
C ASP A 19 -1.22 -12.74 11.89
N TYR A 20 -0.81 -11.53 12.27
CA TYR A 20 -1.28 -10.81 13.45
C TYR A 20 -2.61 -10.09 13.21
N PHE A 21 -2.98 -9.85 11.95
CA PHE A 21 -4.24 -9.20 11.58
C PHE A 21 -5.29 -10.25 11.26
N LYS A 22 -6.47 -10.14 11.88
CA LYS A 22 -7.61 -11.03 11.63
C LYS A 22 -8.68 -10.25 10.89
N GLN A 23 -9.23 -10.86 9.85
CA GLN A 23 -10.34 -10.27 9.08
C GLN A 23 -11.56 -10.16 9.98
N LEU A 24 -12.10 -8.96 10.09
CA LEU A 24 -13.39 -8.75 10.71
C LEU A 24 -14.49 -9.22 9.74
N PHE A 25 -15.59 -9.70 10.29
CA PHE A 25 -16.77 -10.08 9.52
C PHE A 25 -18.02 -9.56 10.21
N ALA A 26 -19.02 -9.26 9.39
CA ALA A 26 -20.30 -8.79 9.88
C ALA A 26 -21.11 -9.95 10.48
N GLN A 27 -21.92 -9.63 11.49
CA GLN A 27 -22.79 -10.58 12.17
C GLN A 27 -24.21 -10.00 12.24
N VAL A 28 -24.81 -9.93 13.43
CA VAL A 28 -26.21 -9.55 13.63
C VAL A 28 -26.52 -8.13 13.13
N THR A 29 -25.57 -7.20 13.25
CA THR A 29 -25.78 -5.77 12.94
C THR A 29 -25.99 -5.48 11.46
N ASN A 30 -25.41 -6.28 10.57
CA ASN A 30 -25.51 -6.11 9.13
C ASN A 30 -25.16 -7.43 8.42
N PRO A 31 -25.94 -7.85 7.40
CA PRO A 31 -25.71 -9.12 6.73
C PRO A 31 -24.46 -9.08 5.82
N PRO A 32 -23.73 -10.19 5.64
CA PRO A 32 -22.71 -10.31 4.61
C PRO A 32 -23.35 -10.39 3.20
N ILE A 33 -22.62 -9.94 2.19
CA ILE A 33 -23.00 -10.00 0.77
C ILE A 33 -22.51 -11.32 0.15
N ASP A 34 -23.30 -11.91 -0.75
CA ASP A 34 -22.87 -13.07 -1.54
C ASP A 34 -22.03 -12.61 -2.74
N CYS A 35 -20.70 -12.67 -2.60
CA CYS A 35 -19.76 -12.20 -3.63
C CYS A 35 -19.86 -12.90 -5.00
N ILE A 36 -20.56 -14.04 -5.10
CA ILE A 36 -20.74 -14.77 -6.37
C ILE A 36 -22.10 -14.43 -6.97
N ARG A 37 -23.17 -14.55 -6.18
CA ARG A 37 -24.54 -14.32 -6.67
C ARG A 37 -24.86 -12.85 -6.87
N GLU A 38 -24.22 -11.99 -6.10
CA GLU A 38 -24.42 -10.54 -6.09
C GLU A 38 -23.19 -9.81 -6.65
N GLU A 39 -22.39 -10.46 -7.50
CA GLU A 39 -21.18 -9.86 -8.10
C GLU A 39 -21.48 -8.53 -8.81
N LEU A 40 -22.65 -8.41 -9.45
CA LEU A 40 -23.08 -7.21 -10.18
C LEU A 40 -23.19 -5.94 -9.33
N ILE A 41 -23.31 -6.07 -8.01
CA ILE A 41 -23.34 -4.94 -7.07
C ILE A 41 -22.01 -4.73 -6.35
N THR A 42 -21.00 -5.52 -6.67
CA THR A 42 -19.64 -5.41 -6.12
C THR A 42 -18.68 -4.81 -7.16
N ALA A 43 -17.65 -4.12 -6.66
CA ALA A 43 -16.66 -3.42 -7.47
C ALA A 43 -15.28 -3.60 -6.81
N SER A 44 -14.25 -3.78 -7.62
CA SER A 44 -12.85 -3.90 -7.18
C SER A 44 -11.96 -2.82 -7.77
N GLU A 45 -12.52 -1.92 -8.57
CA GLU A 45 -11.84 -0.85 -9.28
C GLU A 45 -11.18 0.12 -8.29
N VAL A 46 -9.99 0.59 -8.65
CA VAL A 46 -9.18 1.49 -7.82
C VAL A 46 -8.78 2.71 -8.64
N TRP A 47 -8.77 3.87 -8.01
CA TRP A 47 -8.45 5.14 -8.66
C TRP A 47 -7.18 5.75 -8.05
N LEU A 48 -6.13 5.93 -8.86
CA LEU A 48 -4.87 6.57 -8.44
C LEU A 48 -4.80 8.03 -8.89
N GLY A 49 -4.06 8.85 -8.13
CA GLY A 49 -3.93 10.29 -8.35
C GLY A 49 -4.60 11.12 -7.26
N SER A 50 -4.40 12.44 -7.32
CA SER A 50 -4.92 13.38 -6.31
C SER A 50 -6.45 13.42 -6.30
N GLU A 51 -7.03 13.51 -5.10
CA GLU A 51 -8.46 13.78 -4.94
C GLU A 51 -8.74 15.29 -5.07
N GLY A 52 -9.83 15.62 -5.76
CA GLY A 52 -10.26 16.99 -5.98
C GLY A 52 -11.08 17.57 -4.83
N ASN A 53 -11.54 18.81 -4.99
CA ASN A 53 -12.42 19.44 -4.01
C ASN A 53 -13.88 19.02 -4.24
N LEU A 54 -14.41 18.18 -3.35
CA LEU A 54 -15.78 17.67 -3.43
C LEU A 54 -16.86 18.77 -3.47
N LEU A 55 -16.61 19.93 -2.84
CA LEU A 55 -17.56 21.05 -2.80
C LEU A 55 -17.53 21.91 -4.06
N ARG A 56 -16.48 21.77 -4.89
CA ARG A 56 -16.30 22.53 -6.12
C ARG A 56 -15.72 21.64 -7.22
N PRO A 57 -16.54 20.79 -7.83
CA PRO A 57 -16.08 19.86 -8.84
C PRO A 57 -15.57 20.59 -10.09
N GLN A 58 -14.44 20.14 -10.61
CA GLN A 58 -13.80 20.64 -11.83
C GLN A 58 -13.41 19.48 -12.76
N PRO A 59 -13.32 19.70 -14.09
CA PRO A 59 -12.85 18.67 -15.01
C PRO A 59 -11.45 18.12 -14.69
N ALA A 60 -10.62 18.90 -14.00
CA ALA A 60 -9.30 18.46 -13.56
C ALA A 60 -9.37 17.33 -12.51
N ASP A 61 -10.44 17.27 -11.71
CA ASP A 61 -10.62 16.26 -10.65
C ASP A 61 -10.82 14.85 -11.22
N CYS A 62 -11.25 14.75 -12.49
CA CYS A 62 -11.38 13.50 -13.22
C CYS A 62 -10.04 12.97 -13.78
N ARG A 63 -8.92 13.70 -13.60
CA ARG A 63 -7.60 13.25 -14.05
C ARG A 63 -7.01 12.25 -13.08
N ARG A 64 -7.60 11.05 -13.05
CA ARG A 64 -7.18 9.92 -12.24
C ARG A 64 -6.89 8.72 -13.13
N LEU A 65 -6.02 7.83 -12.66
CA LEU A 65 -5.76 6.56 -13.32
C LEU A 65 -6.72 5.52 -12.73
N GLU A 66 -7.62 5.02 -13.57
CA GLU A 66 -8.51 3.91 -13.25
C GLU A 66 -7.78 2.57 -13.42
N LEU A 67 -7.86 1.72 -12.41
CA LEU A 67 -7.38 0.35 -12.42
C LEU A 67 -8.57 -0.59 -12.23
N LYS A 68 -8.63 -1.68 -13.00
CA LYS A 68 -9.68 -2.70 -12.89
C LYS A 68 -9.68 -3.43 -11.54
N GLY A 69 -8.55 -3.40 -10.84
CA GLY A 69 -8.37 -4.08 -9.56
C GLY A 69 -7.10 -3.60 -8.85
N PRO A 70 -6.93 -3.98 -7.58
CA PRO A 70 -5.75 -3.62 -6.78
C PRO A 70 -4.51 -4.47 -7.13
N ILE A 71 -4.67 -5.54 -7.92
CA ILE A 71 -3.58 -6.45 -8.31
C ILE A 71 -3.19 -6.13 -9.75
N LEU A 72 -1.90 -5.82 -9.95
CA LEU A 72 -1.34 -5.49 -11.26
C LEU A 72 -0.34 -6.56 -11.69
N THR A 73 -0.38 -6.91 -12.97
CA THR A 73 0.69 -7.64 -13.65
C THR A 73 1.96 -6.78 -13.75
N ASN A 74 3.09 -7.42 -14.06
CA ASN A 74 4.35 -6.69 -14.25
C ASN A 74 4.27 -5.69 -15.40
N GLU A 75 3.56 -6.05 -16.47
CA GLU A 75 3.33 -5.23 -17.64
C GLU A 75 2.47 -4.00 -17.29
N GLU A 76 1.35 -4.20 -16.60
CA GLU A 76 0.48 -3.11 -16.14
C GLU A 76 1.23 -2.18 -15.18
N PHE A 77 1.93 -2.73 -14.19
CA PHE A 77 2.73 -1.94 -13.27
C PHE A 77 3.84 -1.14 -13.99
N ALA A 78 4.47 -1.71 -15.02
CA ALA A 78 5.46 -0.99 -15.82
C ALA A 78 4.84 0.19 -16.59
N GLN A 79 3.58 0.07 -17.03
CA GLN A 79 2.84 1.19 -17.64
C GLN A 79 2.57 2.28 -16.61
N VAL A 80 2.08 1.92 -15.41
CA VAL A 80 1.86 2.89 -14.32
C VAL A 80 3.16 3.61 -13.97
N ARG A 81 4.26 2.89 -13.80
CA ARG A 81 5.55 3.49 -13.42
C ARG A 81 6.11 4.46 -14.47
N ARG A 82 5.78 4.27 -15.75
CA ARG A 82 6.24 5.12 -16.87
C ARG A 82 5.22 6.18 -17.27
N LEU A 83 4.15 6.33 -16.48
CA LEU A 83 3.07 7.26 -16.78
C LEU A 83 3.63 8.70 -16.85
N ALA A 84 3.39 9.35 -17.98
CA ALA A 84 3.77 10.73 -18.24
C ALA A 84 2.56 11.50 -18.78
N LEU A 85 1.52 11.60 -17.95
CA LEU A 85 0.29 12.31 -18.27
C LEU A 85 0.19 13.62 -17.46
N PRO A 86 -0.41 14.69 -18.01
CA PRO A 86 -0.59 15.94 -17.28
C PRO A 86 -1.34 15.74 -15.96
N GLY A 87 -0.73 16.17 -14.86
CA GLY A 87 -1.33 16.07 -13.52
C GLY A 87 -1.20 14.70 -12.85
N LEU A 88 -0.54 13.72 -13.47
CA LEU A 88 -0.22 12.44 -12.83
C LEU A 88 1.30 12.25 -12.82
N LYS A 89 1.87 12.19 -11.63
CA LYS A 89 3.31 12.03 -11.44
C LYS A 89 3.58 10.93 -10.44
N VAL A 90 4.38 9.96 -10.90
CA VAL A 90 4.72 8.75 -10.14
C VAL A 90 6.11 8.88 -9.54
N GLY A 91 6.21 8.65 -8.24
CA GLY A 91 7.47 8.59 -7.49
C GLY A 91 7.69 7.20 -6.90
N SER A 92 8.94 6.74 -6.86
CA SER A 92 9.27 5.45 -6.24
C SER A 92 10.18 5.64 -5.04
N LEU A 93 9.77 5.03 -3.92
CA LEU A 93 10.48 5.01 -2.66
C LEU A 93 10.92 3.58 -2.37
N SER A 94 12.19 3.42 -2.03
CA SER A 94 12.68 2.14 -1.53
C SER A 94 12.27 1.96 -0.08
N ILE A 95 11.77 0.77 0.27
CA ILE A 95 11.50 0.38 1.65
C ILE A 95 12.61 -0.55 2.19
N LEU A 96 13.82 -0.42 1.65
CA LEU A 96 14.98 -1.18 2.08
C LEU A 96 15.79 -0.44 3.13
N PHE A 97 16.34 -1.18 4.08
CA PHE A 97 17.27 -0.66 5.08
C PHE A 97 18.42 -1.63 5.30
N ARG A 98 19.55 -1.13 5.81
CA ARG A 98 20.72 -1.98 6.08
C ARG A 98 20.41 -2.95 7.22
N ALA A 99 20.50 -4.25 6.92
CA ALA A 99 20.23 -5.32 7.88
C ALA A 99 21.12 -5.24 9.12
N THR A 100 22.36 -4.75 8.97
CA THR A 100 23.31 -4.56 10.08
C THR A 100 22.88 -3.52 11.12
N ARG A 101 21.90 -2.65 10.78
CA ARG A 101 21.37 -1.64 11.71
C ARG A 101 20.28 -2.19 12.64
N GLY A 102 19.80 -3.41 12.39
CA GLY A 102 18.78 -4.08 13.22
C GLY A 102 17.52 -3.24 13.43
N GLU A 103 16.94 -3.34 14.62
CA GLU A 103 15.72 -2.64 15.03
C GLU A 103 15.83 -1.11 14.88
N LYS A 104 16.93 -0.51 15.34
CA LYS A 104 17.15 0.94 15.18
C LYS A 104 17.18 1.36 13.71
N GLY A 105 17.68 0.48 12.84
CA GLY A 105 17.64 0.65 11.39
C GLY A 105 16.22 0.68 10.85
N LEU A 106 15.36 -0.23 11.31
CA LEU A 106 13.95 -0.29 10.93
C LEU A 106 13.20 1.00 11.32
N ILE A 107 13.32 1.41 12.59
CA ILE A 107 12.66 2.63 13.09
C ILE A 107 13.10 3.85 12.26
N LYS A 108 14.41 4.03 12.10
CA LYS A 108 14.95 5.14 11.32
C LYS A 108 14.51 5.09 9.86
N SER A 109 14.44 3.90 9.26
CA SER A 109 14.00 3.77 7.86
C SER A 109 12.54 4.16 7.66
N MET A 110 11.68 3.96 8.66
CA MET A 110 10.30 4.45 8.62
C MET A 110 10.23 5.97 8.68
N GLU A 111 11.03 6.61 9.55
CA GLU A 111 11.13 8.07 9.61
C GLU A 111 11.66 8.66 8.30
N GLU A 112 12.73 8.07 7.76
CA GLU A 112 13.32 8.46 6.48
C GLU A 112 12.31 8.27 5.32
N LEU A 113 11.52 7.21 5.33
CA LEU A 113 10.46 6.96 4.34
C LEU A 113 9.39 8.04 4.36
N CYS A 114 8.87 8.39 5.54
CA CYS A 114 7.84 9.42 5.70
C CYS A 114 8.32 10.79 5.23
N LEU A 115 9.54 11.18 5.61
CA LEU A 115 10.14 12.44 5.18
C LEU A 115 10.40 12.48 3.67
N ALA A 116 10.88 11.38 3.09
CA ALA A 116 11.10 11.27 1.65
C ALA A 116 9.77 11.37 0.88
N ALA A 117 8.72 10.69 1.34
CA ALA A 117 7.40 10.76 0.73
C ALA A 117 6.83 12.18 0.76
N ARG A 118 6.88 12.84 1.92
CA ARG A 118 6.46 14.25 2.07
C ARG A 118 7.18 15.14 1.07
N ARG A 119 8.51 15.01 1.00
CA ARG A 119 9.33 15.80 0.07
C ARG A 119 8.92 15.58 -1.38
N MET A 120 8.69 14.34 -1.80
CA MET A 120 8.24 14.04 -3.16
C MET A 120 6.86 14.65 -3.46
N ILE A 121 5.96 14.68 -2.48
CA ILE A 121 4.63 15.29 -2.63
C ILE A 121 4.74 16.82 -2.70
N GLU A 122 5.43 17.45 -1.75
CA GLU A 122 5.51 18.92 -1.60
C GLU A 122 6.41 19.57 -2.66
N ASP A 123 7.61 19.04 -2.89
CA ASP A 123 8.61 19.67 -3.76
C ASP A 123 8.46 19.23 -5.22
N GLU A 124 8.06 17.98 -5.44
CA GLU A 124 8.03 17.37 -6.77
C GLU A 124 6.61 17.16 -7.29
N GLU A 125 5.55 17.49 -6.54
CA GLU A 125 4.15 17.29 -6.95
C GLU A 125 3.83 15.83 -7.34
N VAL A 126 4.50 14.86 -6.71
CA VAL A 126 4.22 13.43 -6.88
C VAL A 126 2.90 13.10 -6.22
N ASN A 127 2.00 12.45 -6.95
CA ASN A 127 0.67 12.05 -6.44
C ASN A 127 0.36 10.56 -6.59
N ILE A 128 1.33 9.77 -7.07
CA ILE A 128 1.29 8.31 -7.03
C ILE A 128 2.63 7.84 -6.46
N LEU A 129 2.61 7.22 -5.28
CA LEU A 129 3.80 6.69 -4.63
C LEU A 129 3.90 5.18 -4.79
N VAL A 130 5.07 4.73 -5.22
CA VAL A 130 5.43 3.32 -5.37
C VAL A 130 6.41 2.95 -4.27
N LEU A 131 5.96 2.18 -3.29
CA LEU A 131 6.82 1.58 -2.27
C LEU A 131 7.42 0.28 -2.81
N SER A 132 8.75 0.15 -2.82
CA SER A 132 9.42 -1.01 -3.43
C SER A 132 10.46 -1.63 -2.52
N ASP A 133 10.34 -2.95 -2.34
CA ASP A 133 11.32 -3.84 -1.72
C ASP A 133 12.28 -4.47 -2.76
N ARG A 134 12.21 -4.07 -4.04
CA ARG A 134 13.13 -4.56 -5.06
C ARG A 134 14.57 -4.18 -4.66
N GLY A 135 15.43 -5.19 -4.56
CA GLY A 135 16.82 -5.03 -4.13
C GLY A 135 17.13 -5.63 -2.75
N VAL A 136 16.18 -6.35 -2.12
CA VAL A 136 16.49 -7.20 -0.95
C VAL A 136 17.71 -8.06 -1.24
N SER A 137 18.65 -8.05 -0.30
CA SER A 137 19.91 -8.77 -0.37
C SER A 137 20.39 -9.13 1.03
N ARG A 138 21.56 -9.75 1.13
CA ARG A 138 22.20 -10.02 2.43
C ARG A 138 22.47 -8.75 3.24
N GLU A 139 22.70 -7.62 2.56
CA GLU A 139 23.01 -6.34 3.18
C GLU A 139 21.77 -5.50 3.45
N PHE A 140 20.73 -5.65 2.63
CA PHE A 140 19.51 -4.85 2.67
C PHE A 140 18.29 -5.72 2.97
N ALA A 141 17.69 -5.49 4.14
CA ALA A 141 16.39 -6.05 4.50
C ALA A 141 15.27 -5.11 4.07
N ALA A 142 14.08 -5.65 3.81
CA ALA A 142 12.89 -4.85 3.55
C ALA A 142 12.14 -4.56 4.85
N VAL A 143 11.64 -3.33 5.00
CA VAL A 143 10.56 -3.04 5.93
C VAL A 143 9.35 -3.90 5.52
N PRO A 144 8.66 -4.58 6.46
CA PRO A 144 7.44 -5.30 6.13
C PRO A 144 6.45 -4.39 5.40
N ALA A 145 5.99 -4.78 4.21
CA ALA A 145 5.21 -3.91 3.34
C ALA A 145 3.94 -3.36 4.01
N LEU A 146 3.26 -4.17 4.83
CA LEU A 146 2.11 -3.73 5.62
C LEU A 146 2.48 -2.62 6.62
N LEU A 147 3.65 -2.69 7.25
CA LEU A 147 4.14 -1.64 8.15
C LEU A 147 4.52 -0.38 7.39
N ALA A 148 5.20 -0.52 6.24
CA ALA A 148 5.59 0.61 5.40
C ALA A 148 4.37 1.39 4.89
N VAL A 149 3.38 0.69 4.33
CA VAL A 149 2.15 1.29 3.81
C VAL A 149 1.33 1.93 4.93
N SER A 150 1.09 1.22 6.03
CA SER A 150 0.25 1.75 7.12
C SER A 150 0.91 2.93 7.84
N GLY A 151 2.20 2.83 8.13
CA GLY A 151 2.95 3.91 8.77
C GLY A 151 3.00 5.17 7.90
N LEU A 152 3.21 5.02 6.58
CA LEU A 152 3.17 6.15 5.66
C LEU A 152 1.75 6.71 5.50
N HIS A 153 0.73 5.85 5.36
CA HIS A 153 -0.65 6.27 5.21
C HIS A 153 -1.16 7.09 6.40
N HIS A 154 -0.79 6.73 7.63
CA HIS A 154 -1.16 7.50 8.82
C HIS A 154 -0.35 8.79 9.01
N TYR A 155 0.81 8.89 8.37
CA TYR A 155 1.66 10.07 8.44
C TYR A 155 1.21 11.19 7.48
N LEU A 156 0.76 10.81 6.27
CA LEU A 156 0.24 11.71 5.24
C LEU A 156 -1.17 12.20 5.60
#